data_AF-A0A923N145-F1
#
_entry.id   AF-A0A923N145-F1
#
_cell.length_a   1.000
_cell.length_b   1.000
_cell.length_c   1.000
_cell.angle_alpha   90.00
_cell.angle_beta   90.00
_cell.angle_gamma   90.00
#
_symmetry.space_group_name_H-M   'P 1'
#
loop_
_entity.id
_entity.type
_entity.pdbx_description
1 polymer ?
#
loop_
_entity_poly.entity_id
_entity_poly.type
_entity_poly.pdbx_seq_one_letter_code
_entity_poly.pdbx_strand_id
1 'polypeptide(L)'
;MYKLHLHKTLLIFLLPFLLLAQSQKKDGTKLTYDELKNLYFENDIKPKKQIEYAASYLKKAKSENNLVQKAKGYYLCSLLQEPKKAIVYLDSSIASSKNSNDIKFPAYAYSEKAYALQKQFKFKNAIDNFLLAEKIAKKTIPISITK
;
A
#
# COMPACT_ATOMS: atom_id res chain seq x y z
N MET A 1 6.03 -14.12 56.00
CA MET A 1 6.94 -13.92 54.85
C MET A 1 6.79 -14.95 53.71
N TYR A 2 5.79 -15.85 53.69
CA TYR A 2 5.63 -16.86 52.61
C TYR A 2 4.72 -16.45 51.44
N LYS A 3 3.79 -15.49 51.63
CA LYS A 3 2.86 -15.04 50.57
C LYS A 3 3.55 -14.33 49.38
N LEU A 4 4.67 -13.65 49.62
CA LEU A 4 5.36 -12.88 48.57
C LEU A 4 6.13 -13.79 47.59
N HIS A 5 6.59 -14.95 48.04
CA HIS A 5 7.28 -15.93 47.18
C HIS A 5 6.31 -16.72 46.30
N LEU A 6 5.09 -16.98 46.77
CA LEU A 6 4.07 -17.72 46.02
C LEU A 6 3.58 -16.97 44.78
N HIS A 7 3.50 -15.64 44.83
CA HIS A 7 3.17 -14.82 43.65
C HIS A 7 4.31 -14.78 42.64
N LYS A 8 5.58 -14.80 43.08
CA LYS A 8 6.75 -14.83 42.17
C LYS A 8 6.86 -16.16 41.43
N THR A 9 6.61 -17.29 42.08
CA THR A 9 6.60 -18.61 41.41
C THR A 9 5.42 -18.79 40.47
N LEU A 10 4.24 -18.26 40.81
CA LEU A 10 3.07 -18.27 39.92
C LEU A 10 3.32 -17.48 38.61
N LEU A 11 4.04 -16.36 38.72
CA LEU A 11 4.37 -15.50 37.58
C LEU A 11 5.36 -16.15 36.60
N ILE A 12 6.28 -16.97 37.11
CA ILE A 12 7.23 -17.75 36.31
C ILE A 12 6.51 -18.88 35.54
N PHE A 13 5.47 -19.47 36.11
CA PHE A 13 4.71 -20.56 35.47
C PHE A 13 3.80 -20.09 34.32
N LEU A 14 3.45 -18.80 34.29
CA LEU A 14 2.63 -18.18 33.22
C LEU A 14 3.45 -17.71 32.01
N LEU A 15 4.77 -17.55 32.15
CA LEU A 15 5.68 -17.10 31.10
C LEU A 15 5.69 -17.98 29.83
N PRO A 16 5.67 -19.33 29.89
CA PRO A 16 5.69 -20.16 28.68
C PRO A 16 4.40 -20.11 27.86
N PHE A 17 3.25 -19.74 28.45
CA PHE A 17 1.99 -19.56 27.70
C PHE A 17 2.01 -18.32 26.80
N LEU A 18 2.81 -17.30 27.14
CA LEU A 18 2.97 -16.09 26.31
C LEU A 18 3.80 -16.36 25.05
N LEU A 19 4.69 -17.35 25.07
CA LEU A 19 5.52 -17.72 23.91
C LEU A 19 4.74 -18.53 22.86
N LEU A 20 3.73 -19.30 23.27
CA LEU A 20 2.86 -20.07 22.38
C LEU A 20 1.80 -19.21 21.66
N ALA A 21 1.57 -17.98 22.12
CA ALA A 21 0.65 -17.03 21.47
C ALA A 21 1.24 -16.36 20.22
N GLN A 22 2.51 -16.60 19.89
CA GLN A 22 3.09 -16.14 18.63
C GLN A 22 2.53 -16.95 17.46
N SER A 23 1.37 -16.52 16.93
CA SER A 23 0.95 -16.95 15.60
C SER A 23 2.05 -16.60 14.60
N GLN A 24 2.57 -17.59 13.87
CA GLN A 24 3.44 -17.32 12.74
C GLN A 24 2.63 -16.53 11.71
N LYS A 25 2.76 -15.20 11.72
CA LYS A 25 2.35 -14.38 10.58
C LYS A 25 3.16 -14.91 9.40
N LYS A 26 2.49 -15.59 8.47
CA LYS A 26 3.06 -16.02 7.19
C LYS A 26 3.81 -14.82 6.64
N ASP A 27 5.13 -14.93 6.56
CA ASP A 27 5.97 -13.78 6.27
C ASP A 27 5.75 -13.40 4.81
N GLY A 28 4.81 -12.47 4.56
CA GLY A 28 4.44 -12.01 3.23
C GLY A 28 5.59 -11.33 2.48
N THR A 29 6.75 -11.17 3.11
CA THR A 29 8.00 -10.69 2.49
C THR A 29 8.70 -11.75 1.64
N LYS A 30 8.38 -13.05 1.81
CA LYS A 30 8.94 -14.15 1.02
C LYS A 30 8.47 -14.17 -0.43
N LEU A 31 7.25 -13.69 -0.67
CA LEU A 31 6.70 -13.58 -2.01
C LEU A 31 7.35 -12.40 -2.75
N THR A 32 7.53 -12.56 -4.06
CA THR A 32 7.94 -11.51 -4.97
C THR A 32 6.84 -10.45 -5.11
N TYR A 33 7.20 -9.27 -5.61
CA TYR A 33 6.21 -8.22 -5.89
C TYR A 33 5.16 -8.68 -6.91
N ASP A 34 5.57 -9.42 -7.94
CA ASP A 34 4.65 -9.90 -8.96
C ASP A 34 3.70 -10.98 -8.43
N GLU A 35 4.17 -11.91 -7.58
CA GLU A 35 3.27 -12.86 -6.92
C GLU A 35 2.26 -12.16 -6.01
N LEU A 36 2.70 -11.18 -5.21
CA LEU A 36 1.80 -10.41 -4.34
C LEU A 36 0.76 -9.62 -5.15
N LYS A 37 1.17 -9.06 -6.30
CA LYS A 37 0.30 -8.33 -7.22
C LYS A 37 -0.68 -9.28 -7.92
N ASN A 38 -0.24 -10.45 -8.38
CA ASN A 38 -1.09 -11.44 -9.01
C ASN A 38 -2.14 -11.95 -8.01
N LEU A 39 -1.72 -12.32 -6.81
CA LEU A 39 -2.64 -12.74 -5.73
C LEU A 39 -3.64 -11.64 -5.37
N TYR A 40 -3.24 -10.37 -5.43
CA TYR A 40 -4.17 -9.25 -5.27
C TYR A 40 -5.26 -9.24 -6.35
N PHE A 41 -4.91 -9.40 -7.62
CA PHE A 41 -5.89 -9.36 -8.72
C PHE A 41 -6.71 -10.64 -8.86
N GLU A 42 -6.14 -11.81 -8.55
CA GLU A 42 -6.85 -13.10 -8.55
C GLU A 42 -7.89 -13.24 -7.44
N ASN A 43 -7.89 -12.33 -6.45
CA ASN A 43 -8.82 -12.34 -5.32
C ASN A 43 -9.78 -11.14 -5.35
N ASP A 44 -10.12 -10.61 -6.53
CA ASP A 44 -11.05 -9.47 -6.74
C ASP A 44 -12.42 -9.63 -6.05
N ILE A 45 -12.96 -10.85 -5.99
CA ILE A 45 -14.19 -11.16 -5.26
C ILE A 45 -14.01 -11.30 -3.73
N LYS A 46 -12.79 -11.17 -3.21
CA LYS A 46 -12.44 -11.31 -1.79
C LYS A 46 -11.66 -10.08 -1.30
N PRO A 47 -12.34 -8.93 -1.07
CA PRO A 47 -11.69 -7.66 -0.75
C PRO A 47 -10.74 -7.73 0.46
N LYS A 48 -11.09 -8.52 1.48
CA LYS A 48 -10.23 -8.73 2.65
C LYS A 48 -8.87 -9.31 2.28
N LYS A 49 -8.83 -10.32 1.40
CA LYS A 49 -7.58 -10.93 0.94
C LYS A 49 -6.76 -9.95 0.10
N GLN A 50 -7.41 -9.19 -0.78
CA GLN A 50 -6.73 -8.18 -1.56
C GLN A 50 -6.05 -7.13 -0.66
N ILE A 51 -6.75 -6.66 0.37
CA ILE A 51 -6.17 -5.72 1.36
C ILE A 51 -4.93 -6.34 2.03
N GLU A 52 -4.98 -7.62 2.41
CA GLU A 52 -3.85 -8.34 3.00
C GLU A 52 -2.65 -8.43 2.05
N TYR A 53 -2.88 -8.72 0.76
CA TYR A 53 -1.83 -8.77 -0.26
C TYR A 53 -1.23 -7.40 -0.56
N ALA A 54 -2.06 -6.35 -0.71
CA ALA A 54 -1.58 -4.98 -0.89
C ALA A 54 -0.76 -4.49 0.32
N ALA A 55 -1.21 -4.81 1.55
CA ALA A 55 -0.47 -4.48 2.77
C ALA A 55 0.88 -5.22 2.84
N SER A 56 0.91 -6.49 2.44
CA SER A 56 2.15 -7.29 2.38
C SER A 56 3.13 -6.74 1.34
N TYR A 57 2.62 -6.37 0.15
CA TYR A 57 3.39 -5.71 -0.91
C TYR A 57 4.04 -4.42 -0.39
N LEU A 58 3.25 -3.53 0.22
CA LEU A 58 3.74 -2.27 0.74
C LEU A 58 4.75 -2.47 1.89
N LYS A 59 4.53 -3.47 2.75
CA LYS A 59 5.46 -3.80 3.83
C LYS A 59 6.82 -4.21 3.26
N LYS A 60 6.85 -5.11 2.26
CA LYS A 60 8.08 -5.53 1.57
C LYS A 60 8.79 -4.35 0.92
N ALA A 61 8.04 -3.49 0.21
CA ALA A 61 8.60 -2.29 -0.42
C ALA A 61 9.24 -1.32 0.59
N LYS A 62 8.65 -1.19 1.78
CA LYS A 62 9.21 -0.39 2.87
C LYS A 62 10.47 -1.02 3.46
N SER A 63 10.50 -2.34 3.69
CA SER A 63 11.69 -3.01 4.24
C SER A 63 12.88 -2.97 3.28
N GLU A 64 12.62 -3.02 1.98
CA GLU A 64 13.67 -2.97 0.95
C GLU A 64 14.03 -1.53 0.55
N ASN A 65 13.40 -0.51 1.14
CA ASN A 65 13.56 0.90 0.76
C ASN A 65 13.36 1.18 -0.74
N ASN A 66 12.58 0.35 -1.43
CA ASN A 66 12.37 0.47 -2.87
C ASN A 66 11.28 1.50 -3.16
N LEU A 67 11.67 2.71 -3.59
CA LEU A 67 10.73 3.82 -3.82
C LEU A 67 9.69 3.52 -4.92
N VAL A 68 10.10 2.87 -6.01
CA VAL A 68 9.19 2.47 -7.10
C VAL A 68 8.13 1.51 -6.57
N GLN A 69 8.55 0.49 -5.83
CA GLN A 69 7.60 -0.48 -5.27
C GLN A 69 6.79 0.12 -4.11
N LYS A 70 7.32 1.08 -3.35
CA LYS A 70 6.54 1.81 -2.34
C LYS A 70 5.40 2.56 -3.00
N ALA A 71 5.66 3.25 -4.12
CA ALA A 71 4.62 3.94 -4.87
C ALA A 71 3.52 2.97 -5.33
N LYS A 72 3.90 1.82 -5.90
CA LYS A 72 2.98 0.77 -6.35
C LYS A 72 2.19 0.15 -5.21
N GLY A 73 2.83 -0.12 -4.07
CA GLY A 73 2.16 -0.67 -2.88
C GLY A 73 1.13 0.30 -2.31
N TYR A 74 1.46 1.59 -2.21
CA TYR A 74 0.51 2.61 -1.80
C TYR A 74 -0.67 2.73 -2.76
N TYR A 75 -0.40 2.66 -4.07
CA TYR A 75 -1.44 2.64 -5.09
C TYR A 75 -2.39 1.45 -4.91
N LEU A 76 -1.87 0.22 -4.80
CA LEU A 76 -2.69 -0.98 -4.56
C LEU A 76 -3.52 -0.86 -3.28
N CYS A 77 -2.94 -0.33 -2.20
CA CYS A 77 -3.67 -0.10 -0.96
C CYS A 77 -4.83 0.90 -1.12
N SER A 78 -4.78 1.81 -2.09
CA SER A 78 -5.80 2.84 -2.28
C SER A 78 -7.07 2.33 -2.97
N LEU A 79 -6.95 1.34 -3.86
CA LEU A 79 -8.00 0.93 -4.79
C LEU A 79 -9.26 0.35 -4.10
N LEU A 80 -9.09 -0.18 -2.88
CA LEU A 80 -10.17 -0.81 -2.10
C LEU A 80 -10.60 0.02 -0.89
N GLN A 81 -10.19 1.29 -0.82
CA GLN A 81 -10.46 2.13 0.33
C GLN A 81 -11.52 3.17 0.00
N GLU A 82 -12.24 3.58 1.05
CA GLU A 82 -13.11 4.73 0.98
C GLU A 82 -12.35 5.98 0.52
N PRO A 83 -12.98 6.89 -0.24
CA PRO A 83 -12.30 7.97 -0.95
C PRO A 83 -11.32 8.79 -0.10
N LYS A 84 -11.69 9.11 1.15
CA LYS A 84 -10.82 9.89 2.04
C LYS A 84 -9.50 9.17 2.34
N LYS A 85 -9.57 7.86 2.59
CA LYS A 85 -8.39 7.03 2.91
C LYS A 85 -7.61 6.66 1.64
N ALA A 86 -8.30 6.46 0.52
CA ALA A 86 -7.67 6.28 -0.78
C ALA A 86 -6.76 7.48 -1.12
N ILE A 87 -7.23 8.72 -0.93
CA ILE A 87 -6.43 9.93 -1.18
C ILE A 87 -5.13 9.94 -0.35
N VAL A 88 -5.17 9.58 0.94
CA VAL A 88 -3.97 9.55 1.79
C VAL A 88 -2.92 8.57 1.26
N TYR A 89 -3.36 7.39 0.81
CA TYR A 89 -2.47 6.43 0.16
C TYR A 89 -1.93 6.94 -1.18
N LEU A 90 -2.78 7.58 -1.99
CA LEU A 90 -2.37 8.12 -3.29
C LEU A 90 -1.38 9.28 -3.14
N ASP A 91 -1.52 10.13 -2.11
CA ASP A 91 -0.53 11.16 -1.79
C ASP A 91 0.83 10.55 -1.47
N SER A 92 0.85 9.47 -0.69
CA SER A 92 2.07 8.72 -0.39
C SER A 92 2.66 8.04 -1.64
N SER A 93 1.81 7.57 -2.54
CA SER A 93 2.20 6.99 -3.84
C SER A 93 2.86 8.03 -4.74
N ILE A 94 2.25 9.21 -4.87
CA ILE A 94 2.78 10.35 -5.64
C ILE A 94 4.11 10.82 -5.07
N ALA A 95 4.22 10.96 -3.75
CA ALA A 95 5.48 11.36 -3.10
C ALA A 95 6.60 10.33 -3.32
N SER A 96 6.28 9.04 -3.24
CA SER A 96 7.27 7.97 -3.47
C SER A 96 7.71 7.88 -4.93
N SER A 97 6.78 8.09 -5.87
CA SER A 97 7.07 8.00 -7.31
C SER A 97 7.86 9.18 -7.85
N LYS A 98 7.63 10.41 -7.36
CA LYS A 98 8.43 11.60 -7.74
C LYS A 98 9.91 11.47 -7.38
N ASN A 99 10.22 10.75 -6.32
CA ASN A 99 11.59 10.47 -5.88
C ASN A 99 12.17 9.20 -6.51
N SER A 100 11.47 8.61 -7.49
CA SER A 100 11.87 7.38 -8.18
C SER A 100 12.14 7.64 -9.65
N ASN A 101 12.87 6.73 -10.30
CA ASN A 101 13.14 6.78 -11.74
C ASN A 101 11.91 6.36 -12.59
N ASP A 102 10.78 6.01 -11.97
CA ASP A 102 9.56 5.65 -12.69
C ASP A 102 8.77 6.90 -13.06
N ILE A 103 9.10 7.45 -14.23
CA ILE A 103 8.49 8.68 -14.75
C ILE A 103 7.01 8.51 -15.14
N LYS A 104 6.54 7.27 -15.34
CA LYS A 104 5.16 6.98 -15.79
C LYS A 104 4.23 6.83 -14.61
N PHE A 105 4.69 6.18 -13.53
CA PHE A 105 3.84 5.80 -12.42
C PHE A 105 3.06 6.93 -11.73
N PRO A 106 3.62 8.15 -11.57
CA PRO A 106 2.87 9.27 -11.01
C PRO A 106 1.55 9.56 -11.74
N ALA A 107 1.47 9.35 -13.05
CA ALA A 107 0.25 9.60 -13.83
C ALA A 107 -0.92 8.72 -13.36
N TYR A 108 -0.67 7.43 -13.10
CA TYR A 108 -1.69 6.52 -12.56
C TYR A 108 -2.18 6.98 -11.19
N ALA A 109 -1.26 7.36 -10.29
CA ALA A 109 -1.62 7.79 -8.95
C ALA A 109 -2.41 9.12 -8.94
N TYR A 110 -2.07 10.07 -9.80
CA TYR A 110 -2.86 11.30 -9.97
C TYR A 110 -4.25 11.02 -10.55
N SER A 111 -4.36 10.12 -11.53
CA SER A 111 -5.63 9.72 -12.12
C SER A 111 -6.56 9.08 -11.09
N GLU A 112 -6.07 8.11 -10.31
CA GLU A 112 -6.86 7.50 -9.24
C GLU A 112 -7.25 8.50 -8.14
N LYS A 113 -6.36 9.46 -7.82
CA LYS A 113 -6.66 10.51 -6.84
C LYS A 113 -7.79 11.40 -7.33
N ALA A 114 -7.82 11.70 -8.62
CA ALA A 114 -8.90 12.46 -9.24
C ALA A 114 -10.26 11.74 -9.12
N TYR A 115 -10.30 10.42 -9.38
CA TYR A 115 -11.52 9.63 -9.14
C TYR A 115 -11.96 9.63 -7.68
N ALA A 116 -11.04 9.49 -6.73
CA ALA A 116 -11.36 9.58 -5.30
C ALA A 116 -11.87 10.98 -4.88
N LEU A 117 -11.37 12.05 -5.49
CA LEU A 117 -11.84 13.42 -5.28
C LEU A 117 -13.23 13.64 -5.90
N GLN A 118 -13.49 13.07 -7.08
CA GLN A 118 -14.80 13.10 -7.72
C GLN A 118 -15.88 12.45 -6.85
N LYS A 119 -15.57 11.29 -6.24
CA LYS A 119 -16.45 10.61 -5.28
C LYS A 119 -16.74 11.45 -4.02
N GLN A 120 -15.94 12.48 -3.74
CA GLN A 120 -16.16 13.45 -2.65
C GLN A 120 -16.76 14.78 -3.14
N PHE A 121 -17.23 14.86 -4.39
CA PHE A 121 -17.73 16.09 -5.02
C PHE A 121 -16.69 17.23 -5.09
N LYS A 122 -15.39 16.92 -4.95
CA LYS A 122 -14.28 17.88 -5.05
C LYS A 122 -13.84 18.06 -6.50
N PHE A 123 -14.78 18.45 -7.37
CA PHE A 123 -14.60 18.41 -8.83
C PHE A 123 -13.43 19.25 -9.33
N LYS A 124 -13.24 20.47 -8.81
CA LYS A 124 -12.08 21.31 -9.18
C LYS A 124 -10.76 20.57 -8.94
N ASN A 125 -10.59 20.01 -7.75
CA ASN A 125 -9.37 19.28 -7.40
C ASN A 125 -9.22 18.01 -8.25
N ALA A 126 -10.33 17.33 -8.57
CA ALA A 126 -10.29 16.16 -9.45
C ALA A 126 -9.76 16.52 -10.85
N ILE A 127 -10.30 17.59 -11.46
CA ILE A 127 -9.84 18.11 -12.76
C ILE A 127 -8.36 18.49 -12.70
N ASP A 128 -7.94 19.22 -11.67
CA ASP A 128 -6.54 19.61 -11.48
C ASP A 128 -5.61 18.37 -11.45
N ASN A 129 -6.04 17.27 -10.82
CA ASN A 129 -5.27 16.02 -10.78
C ASN A 129 -5.28 15.25 -12.12
N PHE A 130 -6.40 15.23 -12.85
CA PHE A 130 -6.45 14.64 -14.19
C PHE A 130 -5.52 15.38 -15.17
N LEU A 131 -5.49 16.71 -15.12
CA LEU A 131 -4.58 17.52 -15.95
C LEU A 131 -3.11 17.25 -15.63
N LEU A 132 -2.76 17.05 -14.35
CA LEU A 132 -1.42 16.63 -13.95
C LEU A 132 -1.08 15.23 -14.49
N ALA A 133 -2.01 14.27 -14.41
CA ALA A 133 -1.82 12.94 -14.95
C ALA A 133 -1.58 12.98 -16.48
N GLU A 134 -2.41 13.74 -17.22
CA GLU A 134 -2.28 13.91 -18.67
C GLU A 134 -0.92 14.52 -19.04
N LYS A 135 -0.51 15.59 -18.35
CA LYS A 135 0.78 16.26 -18.58
C LYS A 135 1.96 15.31 -18.42
N ILE A 136 1.93 14.44 -17.40
CA ILE A 136 2.98 13.46 -17.14
C ILE A 136 2.98 12.36 -18.21
N ALA A 137 1.80 11.87 -18.57
CA ALA A 137 1.65 10.85 -19.62
C ALA A 137 2.20 11.36 -20.97
N LYS A 138 1.84 12.58 -21.38
CA LYS A 138 2.32 13.21 -22.63
C LYS A 138 3.84 13.40 -22.65
N LYS A 139 4.44 13.79 -21.52
CA LYS A 139 5.91 13.91 -21.41
C LYS A 139 6.63 12.58 -21.64
N THR A 140 5.93 11.47 -21.44
CA THR A 140 6.52 10.14 -21.46
C THR A 140 6.25 9.38 -22.77
N ILE A 141 5.34 9.88 -23.60
CA ILE A 141 5.16 9.40 -24.98
C ILE A 141 6.26 10.08 -25.82
N PRO A 142 7.21 9.34 -26.43
CA PRO A 142 8.12 9.96 -27.37
C PRO A 142 7.30 10.59 -28.50
N ILE A 143 7.60 11.85 -28.80
CA ILE A 143 6.88 12.74 -29.74
C ILE A 143 6.75 12.15 -31.17
N SER A 144 7.39 11.01 -31.44
CA SER A 144 7.41 10.31 -32.72
C SER A 144 6.10 9.59 -33.12
N ILE A 145 5.08 9.51 -32.26
CA ILE A 145 3.84 8.74 -32.56
C ILE A 145 2.61 9.65 -32.78
N THR A 146 2.81 10.96 -32.99
CA THR A 146 1.73 11.86 -33.43
C THR A 146 2.11 12.44 -34.80
N LYS A 147 1.74 11.71 -35.85
CA LYS A 147 1.70 12.18 -37.23
C LYS A 147 0.31 11.88 -37.78
#